data_AF-A0AAV3XRI8-F1
#
_entry.id   AF-A0AAV3XRI8-F1
#
_cell.length_a   1.000
_cell.length_b   1.000
_cell.length_c   1.000
_cell.angle_alpha   90.00
_cell.angle_beta   90.00
_cell.angle_gamma   90.00
#
_symmetry.space_group_name_H-M   'P 1'
#
loop_
_entity.id
_entity.type
_entity.pdbx_description
1 polymer ?
#
loop_
_entity_poly.entity_id
_entity_poly.type
_entity_poly.pdbx_seq_one_letter_code
_entity_poly.pdbx_strand_id
1 'polypeptide(L)'
;MGVRLVVLEPQHTHSTRAKDSAARKRVEEILSNKGTSPRYCKNLLIFLAPDQSKIEAIVQFVCQYLAWNSIVQEKDVLNLDVFQSNQATTKRKQTDETVDMLLKEAYQWLLIPTQPDDQGAIVWEETRIPGSDSPILRASRQLVHEEHLIVNYAANRLCLEILNLYIWPHADRVDLKTLWKYLLPLLVSIEKRASFIRCDRTGSGNASMERKRAIWD
;
A
#
# COMPACT_ATOMS: atom_id res chain seq x y z
N MET A 1 12.59 -6.92 -5.26
CA MET A 1 11.62 -5.82 -5.37
C MET A 1 10.45 -6.18 -4.48
N GLY A 2 9.76 -5.21 -3.89
CA GLY A 2 8.63 -5.47 -2.99
C GLY A 2 7.57 -4.41 -3.18
N VAL A 3 6.33 -4.76 -2.82
CA VAL A 3 5.16 -3.89 -2.94
C VAL A 3 5.32 -2.70 -2.00
N ARG A 4 4.89 -1.53 -2.46
CA ARG A 4 4.88 -0.33 -1.61
C ARG A 4 3.51 0.28 -1.58
N LEU A 5 3.01 0.50 -0.36
CA LEU A 5 1.84 1.34 -0.13
C LEU A 5 2.30 2.80 -0.10
N VAL A 6 1.70 3.62 -0.95
CA VAL A 6 1.92 5.06 -1.01
C VAL A 6 0.69 5.75 -0.44
N VAL A 7 0.87 6.49 0.65
CA VAL A 7 -0.20 7.32 1.23
C VAL A 7 -0.18 8.67 0.52
N LEU A 8 -1.31 9.05 -0.08
CA LEU A 8 -1.45 10.34 -0.74
C LEU A 8 -1.64 11.46 0.27
N GLU A 9 -1.29 12.68 -0.13
CA GLU A 9 -1.49 13.86 0.70
C GLU A 9 -2.99 14.21 0.80
N PRO A 10 -3.42 14.89 1.88
CA PRO A 10 -4.81 15.30 2.08
C PRO A 10 -5.45 16.11 0.94
N GLN A 11 -4.63 16.81 0.15
CA GLN A 11 -5.07 17.61 -1.00
C GLN A 11 -5.50 16.75 -2.20
N HIS A 12 -4.96 15.54 -2.31
CA HIS A 12 -5.20 14.62 -3.40
C HIS A 12 -6.35 13.68 -3.04
N THR A 13 -7.56 14.22 -3.07
CA THR A 13 -8.77 13.49 -2.66
C THR A 13 -9.33 12.59 -3.75
N HIS A 14 -10.09 11.59 -3.31
CA HIS A 14 -10.85 10.71 -4.17
C HIS A 14 -12.32 10.63 -3.72
N SER A 15 -13.21 10.33 -4.67
CA SER A 15 -14.64 10.19 -4.45
C SER A 15 -15.18 9.09 -5.36
N THR A 16 -16.25 8.41 -4.91
CA THR A 16 -16.91 7.33 -5.64
C THR A 16 -17.24 7.77 -7.07
N ARG A 17 -16.77 7.02 -8.08
CA ARG A 17 -17.00 7.25 -9.53
C ARG A 17 -16.30 8.47 -10.13
N ALA A 18 -15.43 9.17 -9.41
CA ALA A 18 -14.63 10.26 -9.97
C ALA A 18 -13.42 9.72 -10.76
N LYS A 19 -13.63 9.46 -12.06
CA LYS A 19 -12.59 8.97 -12.98
C LYS A 19 -11.37 9.91 -13.06
N ASP A 20 -11.59 11.23 -12.91
CA ASP A 20 -10.56 12.28 -12.98
C ASP A 20 -10.36 13.00 -11.63
N SER A 21 -10.30 12.25 -10.54
CA SER A 21 -10.00 12.79 -9.22
C SER A 21 -8.56 13.35 -9.11
N ALA A 22 -8.33 14.29 -8.18
CA ALA A 22 -7.01 14.81 -7.88
C ALA A 22 -6.04 13.69 -7.47
N ALA A 23 -6.53 12.69 -6.73
CA ALA A 23 -5.81 11.47 -6.44
C ALA A 23 -5.35 10.75 -7.73
N ARG A 24 -6.25 10.46 -8.68
CA ARG A 24 -5.92 9.76 -9.93
C ARG A 24 -4.78 10.44 -10.70
N LYS A 25 -4.85 11.75 -10.90
CA LYS A 25 -3.81 12.53 -11.61
C LYS A 25 -2.46 12.40 -10.92
N ARG A 26 -2.45 12.56 -9.60
CA ARG A 26 -1.21 12.45 -8.82
C ARG A 26 -0.62 11.04 -8.87
N VAL A 27 -1.47 10.02 -8.81
CA VAL A 27 -1.03 8.63 -8.92
C VAL A 27 -0.44 8.35 -10.29
N GLU A 28 -1.05 8.84 -11.37
CA GLU A 28 -0.54 8.68 -12.73
C GLU A 28 0.84 9.33 -12.93
N GLU A 29 1.07 10.50 -12.34
CA GLU A 29 2.40 11.14 -12.29
C GLU A 29 3.43 10.28 -11.55
N ILE A 30 3.04 9.67 -10.43
CA ILE A 30 3.93 8.80 -9.62
C ILE A 30 4.22 7.48 -10.35
N LEU A 31 3.26 6.97 -11.12
CA LEU A 31 3.40 5.73 -11.89
C LEU A 31 4.20 5.93 -13.17
N SER A 32 4.13 7.09 -13.81
CA SER A 32 4.94 7.40 -14.98
C SER A 32 6.40 7.61 -14.62
N ASN A 33 6.67 8.30 -13.50
CA ASN A 33 8.02 8.75 -13.15
C ASN A 33 8.61 8.05 -11.91
N LYS A 34 9.88 7.67 -12.00
CA LYS A 34 10.74 7.34 -10.86
C LYS A 34 11.91 8.30 -10.85
N GLY A 35 11.71 9.48 -10.25
CA GLY A 35 12.66 10.59 -10.40
C GLY A 35 12.68 11.06 -11.84
N THR A 36 13.85 10.99 -12.49
CA THR A 36 14.06 11.36 -13.90
C THR A 36 13.90 10.20 -14.90
N SER A 37 13.70 8.96 -14.44
CA SER A 37 13.59 7.78 -15.31
C SER A 37 12.17 7.21 -15.32
N PRO A 38 11.72 6.62 -16.44
CA PRO A 38 10.42 5.95 -16.49
C PRO A 38 10.39 4.75 -15.55
N ARG A 39 9.24 4.54 -14.90
CA ARG A 39 9.09 3.45 -13.93
C ARG A 39 8.71 2.14 -14.62
N TYR A 40 9.51 1.11 -14.34
CA TYR A 40 9.19 -0.30 -14.63
C TYR A 40 8.42 -0.93 -13.47
N CYS A 41 7.51 -1.87 -13.76
CA CYS A 41 6.64 -2.55 -12.78
C CYS A 41 5.73 -1.58 -12.01
N LYS A 42 4.83 -0.91 -12.74
CA LYS A 42 3.86 0.07 -12.20
C LYS A 42 2.85 -0.58 -11.25
N ASN A 43 2.55 -1.86 -11.48
CA ASN A 43 1.71 -2.72 -10.68
C ASN A 43 2.23 -2.99 -9.24
N LEU A 44 3.47 -2.61 -8.90
CA LEU A 44 4.04 -2.80 -7.55
C LEU A 44 3.73 -1.65 -6.57
N LEU A 45 3.05 -0.60 -7.02
CA LEU A 45 2.64 0.52 -6.17
C LEU A 45 1.14 0.48 -5.95
N ILE A 46 0.75 0.61 -4.69
CA ILE A 46 -0.65 0.67 -4.29
C ILE A 46 -0.84 1.99 -3.56
N PHE A 47 -1.97 2.66 -3.79
CA PHE A 47 -2.17 4.02 -3.30
C PHE A 47 -3.35 4.08 -2.34
N LEU A 48 -3.15 4.79 -1.24
CA LEU A 48 -4.17 5.06 -0.25
C LEU A 48 -4.54 6.54 -0.31
N ALA A 49 -5.79 6.83 -0.65
CA ALA A 49 -6.30 8.17 -0.85
C ALA A 49 -7.34 8.55 0.22
N PRO A 50 -7.41 9.83 0.62
CA PRO A 50 -8.44 10.35 1.47
C PRO A 50 -9.76 10.59 0.71
N ASP A 51 -10.88 10.43 1.40
CA ASP A 51 -12.20 10.74 0.88
C ASP A 51 -12.45 12.24 0.83
N GLN A 52 -12.93 12.72 -0.32
CA GLN A 52 -13.22 14.14 -0.55
C GLN A 52 -14.22 14.72 0.46
N SER A 53 -15.25 13.95 0.85
CA SER A 53 -16.29 14.43 1.78
C SER A 53 -15.79 14.64 3.21
N LYS A 54 -14.65 14.03 3.57
CA LYS A 54 -14.11 14.08 4.95
C LYS A 54 -13.00 15.11 5.13
N ILE A 55 -12.43 15.64 4.05
CA ILE A 55 -11.32 16.59 4.14
C ILE A 55 -11.71 17.90 4.81
N GLU A 56 -12.86 18.47 4.49
CA GLU A 56 -13.30 19.75 5.09
C GLU A 56 -13.42 19.64 6.61
N ALA A 57 -14.01 18.53 7.09
CA ALA A 57 -14.11 18.25 8.52
C ALA A 57 -12.72 18.11 9.17
N ILE A 58 -11.78 17.38 8.55
CA ILE A 58 -10.41 17.26 9.06
C ILE A 58 -9.76 18.63 9.19
N VAL A 59 -9.83 19.46 8.15
CA VAL A 59 -9.22 20.80 8.16
C VAL A 59 -9.78 21.63 9.31
N GLN A 60 -11.10 21.62 9.51
CA GLN A 60 -11.73 22.34 10.60
C GLN A 60 -11.22 21.91 11.98
N PHE A 61 -11.16 20.60 12.24
CA PHE A 61 -10.70 20.09 13.54
C PHE A 61 -9.19 20.26 13.75
N VAL A 62 -8.38 20.18 12.69
CA VAL A 62 -6.96 20.49 12.75
C VAL A 62 -6.73 21.97 13.08
N CYS A 63 -7.48 22.89 12.47
CA CYS A 63 -7.42 24.31 12.82
C CYS A 63 -7.77 24.55 14.29
N GLN A 64 -8.81 23.87 14.81
CA GLN A 64 -9.16 23.95 16.23
C GLN A 64 -8.06 23.40 17.14
N TYR A 65 -7.48 22.25 16.78
CA TYR A 65 -6.35 21.68 17.51
C TYR A 65 -5.17 22.65 17.55
N LEU A 66 -4.81 23.25 16.41
CA LEU A 66 -3.72 24.24 16.34
C LEU A 66 -4.03 25.47 17.20
N ALA A 67 -5.26 25.96 17.20
CA ALA A 67 -5.69 27.06 18.05
C ALA A 67 -5.54 26.72 19.54
N TRP A 68 -6.05 25.56 19.99
CA TRP A 68 -5.89 25.12 21.37
C TRP A 68 -4.43 24.86 21.73
N ASN A 69 -3.63 24.35 20.81
CA ASN A 69 -2.22 24.13 21.02
C ASN A 69 -1.46 25.46 21.20
N SER A 70 -1.78 26.50 20.41
CA SER A 70 -1.23 27.85 20.59
C SER A 70 -1.57 28.40 21.98
N ILE A 71 -2.84 28.30 22.41
CA ILE A 71 -3.29 28.78 23.72
C ILE A 71 -2.54 28.07 24.87
N VAL A 72 -2.33 26.75 24.75
CA VAL A 72 -1.60 25.98 25.77
C VAL A 72 -0.11 26.33 25.78
N GLN A 73 0.49 26.62 24.62
CA GLN A 73 1.89 27.04 24.50
C GLN A 73 2.12 28.47 25.04
N GLU A 74 1.14 29.35 24.88
CA GLU A 74 1.20 30.77 25.27
C GLU A 74 0.56 31.05 26.64
N LYS A 75 0.32 30.01 27.45
CA LYS A 75 -0.38 30.11 28.74
C LYS A 75 0.21 31.17 29.70
N ASP A 76 1.54 31.34 29.68
CA ASP A 76 2.26 32.26 30.56
C ASP A 76 2.13 33.71 30.05
N VAL A 77 2.13 33.91 28.73
CA VAL A 77 1.94 35.21 28.07
C VAL A 77 0.49 35.70 28.24
N LEU A 78 -0.45 34.77 28.14
CA LEU A 78 -1.89 35.02 28.28
C LEU A 78 -2.33 35.16 29.76
N ASN A 79 -1.43 34.95 30.72
CA ASN A 79 -1.72 34.93 32.17
C ASN A 79 -2.95 34.07 32.52
N LEU A 80 -3.05 32.88 31.91
CA LEU A 80 -4.17 31.99 32.16
C LEU A 80 -4.17 31.50 33.60
N ASP A 81 -5.35 31.48 34.23
CA ASP A 81 -5.48 30.86 35.54
C ASP A 81 -5.35 29.32 35.45
N VAL A 82 -5.20 28.65 36.60
CA VAL A 82 -5.04 27.20 36.67
C VAL A 82 -6.23 26.46 36.04
N PHE A 83 -7.45 26.97 36.21
CA PHE A 83 -8.67 26.37 35.66
C PHE A 83 -8.72 26.50 34.13
N GLN A 84 -8.42 27.68 33.59
CA GLN A 84 -8.35 27.96 32.16
C GLN A 84 -7.26 27.14 31.47
N SER A 85 -6.08 27.03 32.09
CA SER A 85 -4.99 26.19 31.58
C SER A 85 -5.39 24.70 31.53
N ASN A 86 -6.07 24.21 32.56
CA ASN A 86 -6.57 22.83 32.58
C ASN A 86 -7.67 22.61 31.52
N GLN A 87 -8.54 23.60 31.33
CA GLN A 87 -9.59 23.57 30.30
C GLN A 87 -8.98 23.54 28.89
N ALA A 88 -8.02 24.42 28.60
CA ALA A 88 -7.32 24.47 27.31
C ALA A 88 -6.57 23.17 27.03
N THR A 89 -5.90 22.60 28.03
CA THR A 89 -5.22 21.30 27.91
C THR A 89 -6.20 20.17 27.60
N THR A 90 -7.35 20.16 28.28
CA THR A 90 -8.42 19.18 28.04
C THR A 90 -8.99 19.33 26.63
N LYS A 91 -9.25 20.56 26.18
CA LYS A 91 -9.77 20.84 24.84
C LYS A 91 -8.78 20.44 23.75
N ARG A 92 -7.49 20.76 23.92
CA ARG A 92 -6.43 20.31 23.02
C ARG A 92 -6.44 18.79 22.87
N LYS A 93 -6.50 18.06 23.98
CA LYS A 93 -6.53 16.59 23.97
C LYS A 93 -7.78 16.04 23.27
N GLN A 94 -8.96 16.60 23.55
CA GLN A 94 -10.21 16.22 22.87
C GLN A 94 -10.14 16.43 21.35
N THR A 95 -9.61 17.57 20.91
CA THR A 95 -9.44 17.86 19.49
C THR A 95 -8.40 16.95 18.83
N ASP A 96 -7.32 16.59 19.53
CA ASP A 96 -6.31 15.65 19.03
C ASP A 96 -6.89 14.26 18.77
N GLU A 97 -7.64 13.72 19.73
CA GLU A 97 -8.34 12.43 19.61
C GLU A 97 -9.36 12.45 18.47
N THR A 98 -10.06 13.57 18.28
CA THR A 98 -11.03 13.75 17.19
C THR A 98 -10.33 13.80 15.82
N VAL A 99 -9.20 14.51 15.71
CA VAL A 99 -8.40 14.56 14.47
C VAL A 99 -7.88 13.16 14.12
N ASP A 100 -7.35 12.41 15.08
CA ASP A 100 -6.86 11.04 14.85
C ASP A 100 -7.97 10.11 14.35
N MET A 101 -9.17 10.19 14.94
CA MET A 101 -10.34 9.46 14.47
C MET A 101 -10.72 9.82 13.03
N LEU A 102 -10.82 11.12 12.72
CA LEU A 102 -11.19 11.61 11.40
C LEU A 102 -10.15 11.24 10.34
N LEU A 103 -8.86 11.27 10.67
CA LEU A 103 -7.79 10.83 9.78
C LEU A 103 -7.94 9.35 9.43
N LYS A 104 -8.11 8.48 10.43
CA LYS A 104 -8.32 7.04 10.20
C LYS A 104 -9.54 6.78 9.31
N GLU A 105 -10.58 7.57 9.50
CA GLU A 105 -11.82 7.48 8.75
C GLU A 105 -11.78 8.06 7.33
N ALA A 106 -10.93 9.06 7.07
CA ALA A 106 -10.81 9.71 5.78
C ALA A 106 -9.99 8.87 4.80
N TYR A 107 -8.92 8.24 5.27
CA TYR A 107 -8.11 7.34 4.45
C TYR A 107 -8.80 5.98 4.29
N GLN A 108 -9.71 5.94 3.32
CA GLN A 108 -10.55 4.77 3.04
C GLN A 108 -10.53 4.32 1.57
N TRP A 109 -9.85 5.02 0.68
CA TRP A 109 -9.81 4.67 -0.74
C TRP A 109 -8.51 4.00 -1.10
N LEU A 110 -8.60 2.77 -1.62
CA LEU A 110 -7.47 2.00 -2.13
C LEU A 110 -7.52 2.03 -3.66
N LEU A 111 -6.47 2.56 -4.28
CA LEU A 111 -6.32 2.62 -5.72
C LEU A 111 -5.23 1.63 -6.14
N ILE A 112 -5.63 0.62 -6.90
CA ILE A 112 -4.78 -0.50 -7.30
C ILE A 112 -4.60 -0.43 -8.82
N PRO A 113 -3.39 -0.11 -9.32
CA PRO A 113 -3.08 -0.17 -10.73
C PRO A 113 -2.81 -1.62 -11.13
N THR A 114 -3.67 -2.19 -11.98
CA THR A 114 -3.46 -3.49 -12.59
C THR A 114 -2.98 -3.32 -14.02
N GLN A 115 -2.04 -4.16 -14.44
CA GLN A 115 -1.48 -4.11 -15.78
C GLN A 115 -1.43 -5.55 -16.31
N PRO A 116 -2.47 -6.01 -17.03
CA PRO A 116 -2.55 -7.40 -17.51
C PRO A 116 -1.48 -7.74 -18.56
N ASP A 117 -1.02 -6.73 -19.31
CA ASP A 117 0.05 -6.83 -20.29
C ASP A 117 1.13 -5.79 -19.93
N ASP A 118 2.40 -6.21 -19.86
CA ASP A 118 3.55 -5.38 -19.45
C ASP A 118 3.68 -4.07 -20.25
N GLN A 119 3.18 -4.05 -21.49
CA GLN A 119 3.13 -2.85 -22.34
C GLN A 119 1.72 -2.27 -22.54
N GLY A 120 0.71 -2.92 -21.97
CA GLY A 120 -0.69 -2.50 -22.03
C GLY A 120 -1.02 -1.31 -21.15
N ALA A 121 -2.22 -0.77 -21.35
CA ALA A 121 -2.76 0.31 -20.54
C ALA A 121 -3.01 -0.14 -19.09
N ILE A 122 -2.86 0.80 -18.14
CA ILE A 122 -3.14 0.54 -16.73
C ILE A 122 -4.65 0.52 -16.53
N VAL A 123 -5.14 -0.58 -15.98
CA VAL A 123 -6.52 -0.73 -15.52
C VAL A 123 -6.56 -0.37 -14.04
N TRP A 124 -7.56 0.40 -13.64
CA TRP A 124 -7.69 0.88 -12.26
C TRP A 124 -8.77 0.09 -11.55
N GLU A 125 -8.41 -0.49 -10.41
CA GLU A 125 -9.34 -1.04 -9.45
C GLU A 125 -9.38 -0.14 -8.22
N GLU A 126 -10.60 0.21 -7.81
CA GLU A 126 -10.86 1.17 -6.73
C GLU A 126 -11.69 0.45 -5.67
N THR A 127 -11.08 0.24 -4.50
CA THR A 127 -11.74 -0.46 -3.39
C THR A 127 -11.85 0.46 -2.20
N ARG A 128 -13.05 0.51 -1.61
CA ARG A 128 -13.28 1.26 -0.36
C ARG A 128 -13.03 0.35 0.84
N ILE A 129 -12.17 0.78 1.74
CA ILE A 129 -11.87 0.14 3.02
C ILE A 129 -12.45 0.99 4.17
N PRO A 130 -13.64 0.69 4.71
CA PRO A 130 -14.17 1.36 5.90
C PRO A 130 -13.52 0.84 7.20
N GLY A 131 -13.67 1.57 8.30
CA GLY A 131 -13.23 1.14 9.64
C GLY A 131 -12.42 2.17 10.41
N SER A 132 -12.28 1.93 11.73
CA SER A 132 -11.58 2.81 12.69
C SER A 132 -10.14 2.40 12.99
N ASP A 133 -9.69 1.24 12.51
CA ASP A 133 -8.29 0.79 12.65
C ASP A 133 -7.35 1.63 11.76
N SER A 134 -6.03 1.47 11.99
CA SER A 134 -5.00 2.07 11.14
C SER A 134 -5.26 1.78 9.65
N PRO A 135 -5.35 2.80 8.79
CA PRO A 135 -5.73 2.62 7.40
C PRO A 135 -4.69 1.80 6.62
N ILE A 136 -3.43 1.82 7.05
CA ILE A 136 -2.33 1.01 6.48
C ILE A 136 -2.56 -0.48 6.73
N LEU A 137 -2.93 -0.85 7.97
CA LEU A 137 -3.20 -2.24 8.32
C LEU A 137 -4.45 -2.76 7.61
N ARG A 138 -5.48 -1.91 7.48
CA ARG A 138 -6.70 -2.24 6.75
C ARG A 138 -6.41 -2.46 5.26
N ALA A 139 -5.64 -1.57 4.64
CA ALA A 139 -5.19 -1.74 3.27
C ALA A 139 -4.42 -3.05 3.08
N SER A 140 -3.46 -3.35 3.96
CA SER A 140 -2.70 -4.61 3.88
C SER A 140 -3.59 -5.85 3.99
N ARG A 141 -4.52 -5.89 4.95
CA ARG A 141 -5.46 -7.02 5.10
C ARG A 141 -6.37 -7.18 3.89
N GLN A 142 -6.90 -6.08 3.36
CA GLN A 142 -7.77 -6.09 2.19
C GLN A 142 -7.02 -6.62 0.97
N LEU A 143 -5.79 -6.15 0.75
CA LEU A 143 -4.97 -6.60 -0.38
C LEU A 143 -4.65 -8.09 -0.32
N VAL A 144 -4.40 -8.63 0.88
CA VAL A 144 -4.18 -10.07 1.05
C VAL A 144 -5.47 -10.85 0.80
N HIS A 145 -6.61 -10.33 1.26
CA HIS A 145 -7.91 -10.97 1.11
C HIS A 145 -8.37 -11.04 -0.35
N GLU A 146 -8.15 -9.98 -1.12
CA GLU A 146 -8.49 -9.88 -2.55
C GLU A 146 -7.43 -10.50 -3.47
N GLU A 147 -6.40 -11.15 -2.91
CA GLU A 147 -5.23 -11.70 -3.63
C GLU A 147 -4.41 -10.69 -4.45
N HIS A 148 -4.65 -9.39 -4.29
CA HIS A 148 -3.79 -8.32 -4.82
C HIS A 148 -2.38 -8.34 -4.19
N LEU A 149 -2.27 -8.81 -2.94
CA LEU A 149 -1.00 -9.03 -2.23
C LEU A 149 -0.85 -10.50 -1.84
N ILE A 150 -0.16 -11.28 -2.66
CA ILE A 150 0.18 -12.66 -2.32
C ILE A 150 1.44 -12.69 -1.43
N VAL A 151 1.27 -13.10 -0.18
CA VAL A 151 2.36 -13.21 0.82
C VAL A 151 3.01 -14.60 0.77
N ASN A 152 2.21 -15.63 0.51
CA ASN A 152 2.65 -17.01 0.37
C ASN A 152 2.18 -17.56 -0.97
N TYR A 153 3.13 -17.93 -1.81
CA TYR A 153 2.82 -18.50 -3.12
C TYR A 153 2.96 -20.02 -3.05
N ALA A 154 1.87 -20.74 -3.29
CA ALA A 154 1.84 -22.19 -3.18
C ALA A 154 2.67 -22.84 -4.30
N ALA A 155 3.43 -23.88 -3.95
CA ALA A 155 4.27 -24.62 -4.90
C ALA A 155 3.48 -25.08 -6.14
N ASN A 156 2.28 -25.62 -5.94
CA ASN A 156 1.43 -26.08 -7.04
C ASN A 156 1.00 -24.96 -7.98
N ARG A 157 0.70 -23.77 -7.45
CA ARG A 157 0.31 -22.59 -8.25
C ARG A 157 1.49 -22.15 -9.12
N LEU A 158 2.71 -22.14 -8.57
CA LEU A 158 3.94 -21.88 -9.31
C LEU A 158 4.21 -22.87 -10.42
N CYS A 159 4.01 -24.15 -10.12
CA CYS A 159 4.15 -25.20 -11.11
C CYS A 159 3.18 -25.01 -12.27
N LEU A 160 1.90 -24.81 -11.98
CA LEU A 160 0.85 -24.75 -13.00
C LEU A 160 0.87 -23.45 -13.80
N GLU A 161 0.98 -22.29 -13.16
CA GLU A 161 0.81 -20.99 -13.81
C GLU A 161 2.08 -20.49 -14.52
N ILE A 162 3.26 -20.84 -14.01
CA ILE A 162 4.52 -20.25 -14.48
C ILE A 162 5.42 -21.33 -15.08
N LEU A 163 5.77 -22.32 -14.27
CA LEU A 163 6.84 -23.22 -14.64
C LEU A 163 6.41 -24.17 -15.79
N ASN A 164 5.19 -24.73 -15.76
CA ASN A 164 4.66 -25.62 -16.81
C ASN A 164 4.38 -24.90 -18.13
N LEU A 165 3.96 -23.65 -18.06
CA LEU A 165 3.56 -22.90 -19.25
C LEU A 165 4.75 -22.23 -19.95
N TYR A 166 5.69 -21.67 -19.19
CA TYR A 166 6.72 -20.78 -19.75
C TYR A 166 8.14 -21.34 -19.67
N ILE A 167 8.45 -22.21 -18.70
CA ILE A 167 9.84 -22.61 -18.41
C ILE A 167 10.11 -24.05 -18.84
N TRP A 168 9.38 -25.03 -18.30
CA TRP A 168 9.61 -26.45 -18.55
C TRP A 168 9.38 -26.92 -20.00
N PRO A 169 8.62 -26.23 -20.86
CA PRO A 169 8.61 -26.55 -22.29
C PRO A 169 9.96 -26.28 -22.98
N HIS A 170 10.80 -25.42 -22.41
CA HIS A 170 12.02 -24.92 -23.06
C HIS A 170 13.30 -25.16 -22.25
N ALA A 171 13.19 -25.47 -20.95
CA ALA A 171 14.34 -25.71 -20.08
C ALA A 171 13.98 -26.59 -18.88
N ASP A 172 14.85 -27.56 -18.56
CA ASP A 172 14.69 -28.43 -17.38
C ASP A 172 15.23 -27.81 -16.08
N ARG A 173 15.93 -26.68 -16.19
CA ARG A 173 16.46 -25.92 -15.06
C ARG A 173 16.24 -24.44 -15.28
N VAL A 174 16.00 -23.70 -14.21
CA VAL A 174 15.85 -22.25 -14.25
C VAL A 174 16.71 -21.61 -13.18
N ASP A 175 17.43 -20.55 -13.56
CA ASP A 175 18.09 -19.70 -12.58
C ASP A 175 17.04 -18.86 -11.83
N LEU A 176 17.30 -18.60 -10.56
CA LEU A 176 16.39 -17.85 -9.70
C LEU A 176 16.09 -16.47 -10.30
N LYS A 177 17.11 -15.80 -10.86
CA LYS A 177 16.97 -14.48 -11.48
C LYS A 177 16.02 -14.51 -12.68
N THR A 178 16.06 -15.59 -13.45
CA THR A 178 15.19 -15.78 -14.61
C THR A 178 13.77 -16.11 -14.18
N LEU A 179 13.60 -16.97 -13.17
CA LEU A 179 12.30 -17.24 -12.57
C LEU A 179 11.65 -15.95 -12.05
N TRP A 180 12.41 -15.12 -11.34
CA TRP A 180 11.94 -13.82 -10.85
C TRP A 180 11.48 -12.89 -11.98
N LYS A 181 12.13 -12.91 -13.14
CA LYS A 181 11.70 -12.10 -14.29
C LYS A 181 10.33 -12.51 -14.83
N TYR A 182 10.03 -13.81 -14.91
CA TYR A 182 8.71 -14.29 -15.34
C TYR A 182 7.62 -14.06 -14.30
N LEU A 183 8.03 -13.97 -13.03
CA LEU A 183 7.13 -13.81 -11.91
C LEU A 183 6.70 -12.34 -11.71
N LEU A 184 7.58 -11.37 -12.00
CA LEU A 184 7.34 -9.94 -11.79
C LEU A 184 6.16 -9.33 -12.59
N PRO A 185 5.92 -9.69 -13.87
CA PRO A 185 4.73 -9.26 -14.64
C PRO A 185 3.42 -9.77 -14.04
N LEU A 186 3.44 -11.03 -13.59
CA LEU A 186 2.24 -11.77 -13.16
C LEU A 186 1.91 -11.54 -11.68
N LEU A 187 2.86 -11.07 -10.87
CA LEU A 187 2.69 -10.92 -9.43
C LEU A 187 2.95 -9.49 -8.97
N VAL A 188 1.88 -8.85 -8.51
CA VAL A 188 1.89 -7.60 -7.75
C VAL A 188 2.69 -7.73 -6.45
N SER A 189 3.09 -8.93 -5.99
CA SER A 189 3.60 -9.10 -4.62
C SER A 189 4.58 -10.24 -4.43
N ILE A 190 5.83 -9.91 -4.05
CA ILE A 190 6.57 -10.70 -3.06
C ILE A 190 7.30 -9.76 -2.08
N GLU A 191 7.02 -9.88 -0.80
CA GLU A 191 7.87 -9.35 0.27
C GLU A 191 9.05 -10.31 0.49
N LYS A 192 10.28 -9.76 0.57
CA LYS A 192 11.50 -10.56 0.68
C LYS A 192 11.51 -11.37 1.98
N ARG A 193 11.21 -12.68 1.89
CA ARG A 193 11.85 -13.70 2.72
C ARG A 193 12.58 -14.67 1.80
N ALA A 194 13.87 -14.45 1.64
CA ALA A 194 14.75 -15.33 0.87
C ALA A 194 14.92 -16.66 1.61
N SER A 195 13.99 -17.58 1.42
CA SER A 195 14.30 -19.01 1.50
C SER A 195 14.74 -19.42 0.09
N PHE A 196 15.98 -19.90 -0.03
CA PHE A 196 16.53 -20.45 -1.26
C PHE A 196 15.67 -21.65 -1.70
N ILE A 197 14.99 -21.54 -2.85
CA ILE A 197 14.19 -22.61 -3.45
C ILE A 197 14.95 -23.09 -4.69
N ARG A 198 15.48 -24.30 -4.63
CA ARG A 198 15.98 -25.02 -5.80
C ARG A 198 14.82 -25.84 -6.35
N CYS A 199 14.49 -25.66 -7.64
CA CYS A 199 13.40 -26.37 -8.30
C CYS A 199 14.00 -27.18 -9.45
N ASP A 200 14.08 -28.49 -9.26
CA ASP A 200 14.56 -29.45 -10.26
C ASP A 200 13.37 -30.34 -10.68
N ARG A 201 13.23 -30.59 -11.99
CA ARG A 201 12.19 -31.48 -12.53
C ARG A 201 12.61 -32.93 -12.27
N THR A 202 11.94 -33.62 -11.36
CA THR A 202 12.15 -35.06 -11.19
C THR A 202 11.23 -35.84 -12.14
N GLY A 203 11.72 -36.98 -12.66
CA GLY A 203 11.10 -37.76 -13.74
C GLY A 203 9.69 -38.34 -13.47
N SER A 204 9.08 -38.03 -12.33
CA SER A 204 7.71 -38.45 -11.95
C SER A 204 6.64 -37.39 -12.25
N GLY A 205 6.97 -36.30 -12.94
CA GLY A 205 6.04 -35.22 -13.23
C GLY A 205 5.74 -34.29 -12.04
N ASN A 206 6.33 -34.55 -10.87
CA ASN A 206 6.24 -33.71 -9.69
C ASN A 206 7.50 -32.84 -9.52
N ALA A 207 7.31 -31.54 -9.35
CA ALA A 207 8.37 -30.61 -8.98
C ALA A 207 8.68 -30.77 -7.48
N SER A 208 9.90 -31.20 -7.15
CA SER A 208 10.36 -31.25 -5.76
C SER A 208 10.92 -29.87 -5.35
N MET A 209 10.40 -29.30 -4.26
CA MET A 209 10.91 -28.05 -3.68
C MET A 209 11.53 -28.32 -2.31
N GLU A 210 12.86 -28.23 -2.22
CA GLU A 210 13.58 -28.35 -0.94
C GLU A 210 13.85 -26.98 -0.33
N ARG A 211 13.46 -26.79 0.95
CA ARG A 211 13.94 -25.66 1.76
C ARG A 211 15.27 -26.02 2.39
N LYS A 212 16.37 -25.38 1.98
CA LYS A 212 17.65 -25.45 2.73
C LYS A 212 17.84 -24.16 3.54
N ARG A 213 18.13 -24.30 4.84
CA ARG A 213 18.58 -23.18 5.70
C ARG A 213 19.98 -22.78 5.25
N ALA A 214 20.15 -21.53 4.85
CA ALA A 214 21.48 -20.97 4.67
C ALA A 214 22.05 -20.59 6.05
N ILE A 215 23.06 -21.34 6.49
CA ILE A 215 24.05 -20.87 7.45
C ILE A 215 24.97 -19.95 6.63
N TRP A 216 25.11 -18.69 7.04
CA TRP A 216 26.08 -17.77 6.44
C TRP A 216 27.17 -17.49 7.46
N ASP A 217 28.39 -17.94 7.14
CA ASP A 217 29.62 -17.18 7.36
C ASP A 217 29.81 -16.22 6.17
#